data_AF-A0A2W0B2Y2-F1
#
_entry.id   AF-A0A2W0B2Y2-F1
#
_cell.length_a   1.000
_cell.length_b   1.000
_cell.length_c   1.000
_cell.angle_alpha   90.00
_cell.angle_beta   90.00
_cell.angle_gamma   90.00
#
_symmetry.space_group_name_H-M   'P 1'
#
loop_
_entity.id
_entity.type
_entity.pdbx_description
1 polymer ?
#
loop_
_entity_poly.entity_id
_entity_poly.type
_entity_poly.pdbx_seq_one_letter_code
_entity_poly.pdbx_strand_id
1 'polypeptide(L)' 'MMTKILLYGYCVGVFSSRQMQKKLLEDVGFRMLAAANEPDFRTISDSRKLHLSALKGCLIKCCRSRCRRGR' A
#
# COMPACT_ATOMS: atom_id res chain seq x y z
N MET A 1 5.55 5.26 -10.06
CA MET A 1 5.96 5.33 -8.64
C MET A 1 4.72 5.29 -7.72
N MET A 2 4.02 4.15 -7.64
CA MET A 2 2.85 3.96 -6.74
C MET A 2 2.88 2.61 -6.00
N THR A 3 3.63 1.65 -6.54
CA THR A 3 3.81 0.30 -5.97
C THR A 3 4.47 0.33 -4.59
N LYS A 4 5.33 1.31 -4.31
CA LYS A 4 5.97 1.51 -2.99
C LYS A 4 4.95 1.82 -1.91
N ILE A 5 3.99 2.69 -2.21
CA ILE A 5 2.91 3.08 -1.29
C ILE A 5 1.98 1.88 -1.03
N LEU A 6 1.64 1.13 -2.08
CA LEU A 6 0.84 -0.09 -1.95
C LEU A 6 1.54 -1.15 -1.10
N LEU A 7 2.84 -1.39 -1.36
CA LEU A 7 3.63 -2.36 -0.61
C LEU A 7 3.71 -1.97 0.87
N TYR A 8 4.00 -0.70 1.15
CA TYR A 8 4.05 -0.18 2.52
C TYR A 8 2.67 -0.26 3.20
N GLY A 9 1.61 0.13 2.50
CA GLY A 9 0.23 -0.02 2.96
C GLY A 9 -0.09 -1.45 3.37
N TYR A 10 0.26 -2.43 2.56
CA TYR A 10 0.08 -3.86 2.90
C TYR A 10 0.96 -4.31 4.05
N CYS A 11 2.20 -3.82 4.15
CA CYS A 11 3.11 -4.08 5.26
C CYS A 11 2.67 -3.45 6.59
N VAL A 12 1.85 -2.38 6.55
CA VAL A 12 1.23 -1.77 7.74
C VAL A 12 -0.16 -2.36 8.00
N GLY A 13 -0.84 -2.90 6.98
CA GLY A 13 -2.18 -3.50 7.08
C GLY A 13 -3.32 -2.59 6.63
N VAL A 14 -3.00 -1.54 5.87
CA VAL A 14 -3.98 -0.65 5.24
C VAL A 14 -4.22 -1.13 3.81
N PHE A 15 -5.40 -1.68 3.55
CA PHE A 15 -5.76 -2.25 2.25
C PHE A 15 -6.70 -1.36 1.43
N SER A 16 -7.41 -0.45 2.09
CA SER A 16 -8.37 0.45 1.43
C SER A 16 -7.66 1.64 0.78
N SER A 17 -7.93 1.87 -0.51
CA SER A 17 -7.37 3.01 -1.25
C SER A 17 -7.74 4.35 -0.63
N ARG A 18 -8.95 4.46 -0.07
CA ARG A 18 -9.41 5.67 0.63
C ARG A 18 -8.64 5.88 1.94
N GLN A 19 -8.34 4.81 2.66
CA GLN A 19 -7.51 4.91 3.88
C GLN A 19 -6.06 5.22 3.54
N MET A 20 -5.51 4.67 2.46
CA MET A 20 -4.16 5.01 1.99
C MET A 20 -4.06 6.50 1.63
N GLN A 21 -5.08 7.06 0.97
CA GLN A 21 -5.13 8.50 0.69
C GLN A 21 -5.16 9.35 1.96
N LYS A 22 -5.92 8.97 2.99
CA LYS A 22 -5.87 9.67 4.30
C LYS A 22 -4.50 9.55 4.97
N LYS A 23 -3.91 8.35 4.93
CA LYS A 23 -2.58 8.07 5.49
C LYS A 23 -1.46 8.85 4.81
N LEU A 24 -1.59 9.19 3.53
CA LEU A 24 -0.67 10.10 2.83
C LEU A 24 -0.59 11.49 3.50
N LEU A 25 -1.70 11.94 4.08
CA LEU A 25 -1.78 13.20 4.82
C LEU A 25 -1.37 13.04 6.30
N GLU A 26 -1.72 11.93 6.93
CA GLU A 26 -1.51 11.74 8.38
C GLU A 26 -0.11 11.18 8.71
N ASP A 27 0.47 10.37 7.83
CA ASP A 27 1.64 9.54 8.13
C ASP A 27 2.84 9.94 7.25
N VAL A 28 3.91 10.37 7.91
CA VAL A 28 5.14 10.84 7.25
C VAL A 28 5.77 9.75 6.37
N GLY A 29 5.62 8.47 6.74
CA GLY A 29 6.13 7.36 5.96
C GLY A 29 5.46 7.26 4.58
N PHE A 30 4.14 7.44 4.54
CA PHE A 30 3.40 7.47 3.27
C PHE A 30 3.77 8.71 2.44
N ARG A 31 3.95 9.86 3.09
CA ARG A 31 4.31 11.12 2.43
C ARG A 31 5.71 11.07 1.79
N MET A 32 6.68 10.49 2.50
CA MET A 32 8.04 10.29 1.98
C MET A 32 8.05 9.32 0.79
N LEU A 33 7.32 8.22 0.88
CA LEU A 33 7.22 7.23 -0.22
C LEU A 33 6.50 7.78 -1.45
N ALA A 34 5.61 8.76 -1.26
CA ALA A 34 4.91 9.43 -2.33
C ALA A 34 5.70 10.60 -2.96
N ALA A 35 6.84 10.97 -2.39
CA ALA A 35 7.68 12.07 -2.87
C ALA A 35 6.88 13.37 -3.12
N ALA A 36 6.09 13.78 -2.11
CA ALA A 36 5.19 14.93 -2.15
C ALA A 36 4.04 14.87 -3.19
N ASN A 37 3.83 13.74 -3.86
CA ASN A 37 2.60 13.54 -4.64
C ASN A 37 1.43 13.13 -3.75
N GLU A 38 0.24 13.63 -4.07
CA GLU A 38 -1.01 13.30 -3.40
C GLU A 38 -1.92 12.53 -4.36
N PRO A 39 -1.69 11.21 -4.56
CA PRO A 39 -2.51 10.42 -5.45
C PRO A 39 -3.93 10.27 -4.90
N ASP A 40 -4.90 10.57 -5.75
CA ASP A 40 -6.30 10.30 -5.47
C ASP A 40 -6.59 8.79 -5.36
N PHE A 41 -7.66 8.42 -4.65
CA PHE A 41 -8.09 7.02 -4.49
C PHE A 41 -8.28 6.30 -5.83
N ARG A 42 -8.65 7.02 -6.89
CA ARG A 42 -8.77 6.46 -8.25
C ARG A 42 -7.42 6.01 -8.78
N THR A 43 -6.40 6.86 -8.70
CA THR A 43 -5.02 6.56 -9.15
C THR A 43 -4.44 5.37 -8.39
N ILE A 44 -4.70 5.27 -7.08
CA ILE A 44 -4.31 4.11 -6.26
C ILE A 44 -5.03 2.85 -6.74
N SER A 45 -6.32 2.97 -7.09
CA SER A 45 -7.14 1.84 -7.56
C SER A 45 -6.69 1.33 -8.93
N ASP A 46 -6.39 2.21 -9.88
CA ASP A 46 -5.86 1.81 -11.19
C ASP A 46 -4.43 1.27 -11.10
N SER A 47 -3.57 1.89 -10.28
CA SER A 47 -2.23 1.35 -10.00
C SER A 47 -2.30 -0.09 -9.48
N ARG A 48 -3.29 -0.37 -8.62
CA ARG A 48 -3.51 -1.69 -8.03
C ARG A 48 -4.02 -2.70 -9.06
N LYS A 49 -4.87 -2.30 -10.01
CA LYS A 49 -5.28 -3.18 -11.13
C LYS A 49 -4.09 -3.55 -12.01
N LEU A 50 -3.26 -2.56 -12.35
CA LEU A 50 -2.07 -2.76 -13.19
C LEU A 50 -1.03 -3.67 -12.55
N HIS A 51 -0.86 -3.59 -11.22
CA HIS A 51 0.19 -4.33 -10.49
C HIS A 51 -0.32 -5.57 -9.75
N LEU A 52 -1.61 -5.92 -9.86
CA LEU A 52 -2.21 -7.03 -9.11
C LEU A 52 -1.55 -8.37 -9.43
N SER A 53 -1.20 -8.58 -10.70
CA SER A 53 -0.53 -9.79 -11.19
C SER A 53 0.86 -9.96 -10.57
N ALA A 54 1.65 -8.88 -10.53
CA ALA A 54 2.99 -8.88 -9.96
C ALA A 54 2.99 -8.95 -8.42
N LEU A 55 2.01 -8.34 -7.76
CA LEU A 55 1.94 -8.23 -6.30
C LEU A 55 1.31 -9.46 -5.61
N LYS A 56 0.53 -10.28 -6.33
CA LYS A 56 -0.15 -11.47 -5.76
C LYS A 56 0.80 -12.38 -4.99
N GLY A 57 2.00 -12.67 -5.52
CA GLY A 57 2.98 -13.53 -4.86
C GLY A 57 3.59 -12.92 -3.59
N CYS A 58 3.73 -11.59 -3.52
CA CYS A 58 4.33 -10.89 -2.39
C CYS A 58 3.30 -10.66 -1.25
N LEU A 59 2.04 -10.37 -1.59
CA LEU A 59 0.96 -10.20 -0.61
C LEU A 59 0.73 -11.46 0.23
N ILE A 60 0.74 -12.63 -0.41
CA ILE A 60 0.54 -13.92 0.29
C ILE A 60 1.68 -14.16 1.28
N LYS A 61 2.93 -13.83 0.91
CA LYS A 61 4.10 -13.94 1.78
C LYS A 61 4.03 -12.98 2.97
N CYS A 62 3.71 -11.71 2.73
CA CYS A 62 3.58 -10.70 3.81
C CYS A 62 2.44 -11.04 4.79
N CYS A 63 1.31 -11.51 4.27
CA CYS A 63 0.17 -11.93 5.10
C CYS A 63 0.53 -13.17 5.96
N ARG A 64 1.19 -14.17 5.37
CA ARG A 64 1.72 -15.33 6.11
C ARG A 64 2.76 -14.95 7.16
N SER A 65 3.70 -14.05 6.84
CA SER A 65 4.73 -13.64 7.80
C SER A 65 4.13 -12.88 8.98
N ARG A 66 3.06 -12.11 8.76
CA ARG A 66 2.38 -11.40 9.85
C ARG A 66 1.56 -12.36 10.72
N CYS A 67 0.85 -13.33 10.14
CA CYS A 67 0.16 -14.37 10.93
C CYS A 67 1.12 -15.17 11.84
N ARG A 68 2.40 -15.27 11.52
CA ARG A 68 3.42 -15.89 12.40
C ARG A 68 3.97 -14.98 13.49
N ARG A 69 3.87 -13.65 13.36
CA ARG A 69 4.34 -12.67 14.36
C ARG A 69 3.22 -12.15 15.28
N GLY A 70 1.96 -12.45 14.96
CA GLY A 70 0.79 -12.07 15.76
C GLY A 70 0.33 -13.13 16.76
N ARG A 71 1.19 -14.10 17.12
CA ARG A 71 1.04 -14.94 18.31
C ARG A 71 2.18 -14.63 19.26
#